data_AF-A0A7J7J2R7-F1
#
_entry.id   AF-A0A7J7J2R7-F1
#
_cell.length_a   1.000
_cell.length_b   1.000
_cell.length_c   1.000
_cell.angle_alpha   90.00
_cell.angle_beta   90.00
_cell.angle_gamma   90.00
#
_symmetry.space_group_name_H-M   'P 1'
#
loop_
_entity.id
_entity.type
_entity.pdbx_description
1 polymer ?
#
loop_
_entity_poly.entity_id
_entity_poly.type
_entity_poly.pdbx_seq_one_letter_code
_entity_poly.pdbx_strand_id
1 'polypeptide(L)'
;MSFQGGTGTGKTFAAQTIVKNLYKEQEKSKYVHWFKATELFTREDKVKDYQDQIRDWIKGNLTLCPYQLFILDEVEKMPEGVLDVLKPFVDFTFPEEDVEYRKAIYILLG
;
A
#
# COMPACT_ATOMS: atom_id res chain seq x y z
N MET A 1 -5.62 -2.41 -6.88
CA MET A 1 -6.93 -3.04 -6.60
C MET A 1 -7.53 -2.41 -5.37
N SER A 2 -8.85 -2.26 -5.30
CA SER A 2 -9.56 -1.74 -4.13
C SER A 2 -10.69 -2.69 -3.76
N PHE A 3 -10.79 -3.07 -2.49
CA PHE A 3 -11.87 -3.88 -1.94
C PHE A 3 -12.66 -3.03 -0.95
N GLN A 4 -13.94 -2.80 -1.25
CA GLN A 4 -14.84 -1.99 -0.41
C GLN A 4 -16.06 -2.81 0.01
N GLY A 5 -16.51 -2.62 1.25
CA GLY A 5 -17.75 -3.24 1.73
C GLY A 5 -17.84 -3.26 3.25
N GLY A 6 -18.91 -3.86 3.78
CA GLY A 6 -19.08 -3.98 5.24
C GLY A 6 -17.99 -4.84 5.92
N THR A 7 -17.95 -4.78 7.24
CA THR A 7 -17.11 -5.68 8.05
C THR A 7 -17.57 -7.13 7.88
N GLY A 8 -16.62 -8.07 7.80
CA GLY A 8 -16.92 -9.51 7.70
C GLY A 8 -17.25 -10.02 6.30
N THR A 9 -17.17 -9.19 5.26
CA THR A 9 -17.42 -9.59 3.85
C THR A 9 -16.23 -10.30 3.18
N GLY A 10 -15.12 -10.48 3.89
CA GLY A 10 -13.97 -11.26 3.42
C GLY A 10 -12.87 -10.47 2.68
N LYS A 11 -12.87 -9.13 2.75
CA LYS A 11 -11.83 -8.28 2.09
C LYS A 11 -10.40 -8.67 2.50
N THR A 12 -10.15 -8.76 3.81
CA THR A 12 -8.86 -9.19 4.37
C THR A 12 -8.52 -10.62 3.93
N PHE A 13 -9.49 -11.53 3.95
CA PHE A 13 -9.30 -12.92 3.50
C PHE A 13 -8.92 -13.01 2.02
N ALA A 14 -9.52 -12.19 1.16
CA ALA A 14 -9.17 -12.10 -0.25
C ALA A 14 -7.73 -11.58 -0.43
N ALA A 15 -7.34 -10.52 0.28
CA ALA A 15 -5.97 -9.99 0.24
C ALA A 15 -4.94 -11.02 0.74
N GLN A 16 -5.22 -11.72 1.85
CA GLN A 16 -4.37 -12.80 2.35
C GLN A 16 -4.25 -13.96 1.37
N THR A 17 -5.34 -14.29 0.67
CA THR A 17 -5.33 -15.31 -0.39
C THR A 17 -4.40 -14.89 -1.53
N ILE A 18 -4.43 -13.62 -1.95
CA ILE A 18 -3.51 -13.08 -2.96
C ILE A 18 -2.06 -13.21 -2.47
N VAL A 19 -1.76 -12.74 -1.26
CA VAL A 19 -0.43 -12.83 -0.64
C VAL A 19 0.09 -14.27 -0.65
N LYS A 20 -0.75 -15.21 -0.19
CA LYS A 20 -0.39 -16.63 -0.06
C LYS A 20 -0.07 -17.29 -1.41
N ASN A 21 -0.75 -16.88 -2.48
CA ASN A 21 -0.55 -17.46 -3.81
C ASN A 21 0.61 -16.80 -4.58
N LEU A 22 0.92 -15.54 -4.30
CA LEU A 22 1.98 -14.80 -5.01
C LEU A 22 3.35 -14.90 -4.32
N TYR A 23 3.39 -14.99 -2.99
CA TYR A 23 4.63 -14.95 -2.22
C TYR A 23 4.80 -16.22 -1.38
N LYS A 24 5.91 -16.94 -1.60
CA LYS A 24 6.21 -18.20 -0.91
C LYS A 24 6.25 -18.05 0.62
N GLU A 25 6.80 -16.94 1.10
CA GLU A 25 6.88 -16.59 2.53
C GLU A 25 5.63 -15.85 3.03
N GLN A 26 4.64 -15.65 2.16
CA GLN A 26 3.36 -15.00 2.46
C GLN A 26 3.60 -13.62 3.11
N GLU A 27 2.89 -13.30 4.19
CA GLU A 27 3.04 -12.05 4.95
C GLU A 27 4.45 -11.87 5.56
N LYS A 28 5.24 -12.93 5.70
CA LYS A 28 6.63 -12.84 6.20
C LYS A 28 7.63 -12.45 5.12
N SER A 29 7.20 -12.40 3.86
CA SER A 29 8.08 -12.00 2.77
C SER A 29 8.48 -10.54 2.94
N LYS A 30 9.77 -10.24 2.80
CA LYS A 30 10.27 -8.86 2.79
C LYS A 30 9.73 -7.98 1.64
N TYR A 31 8.98 -8.57 0.71
CA TYR A 31 8.34 -7.88 -0.40
C TYR A 31 6.83 -7.68 -0.22
N VAL A 32 6.27 -8.17 0.89
CA VAL A 32 4.87 -8.00 1.26
C VAL A 32 4.82 -7.06 2.44
N HIS A 33 4.11 -5.95 2.27
CA HIS A 33 4.01 -4.93 3.28
C HIS A 33 2.55 -4.67 3.61
N TRP A 34 2.17 -4.97 4.85
CA TRP A 34 0.81 -4.80 5.34
C TRP A 34 0.75 -3.66 6.35
N PHE A 35 -0.07 -2.66 6.08
CA PHE A 35 -0.25 -1.50 6.94
C PHE A 35 -1.71 -1.31 7.28
N LYS A 36 -1.98 -1.09 8.56
CA LYS A 36 -3.29 -0.67 9.04
C LYS A 36 -3.28 0.82 9.30
N ALA A 37 -4.28 1.51 8.78
CA ALA A 37 -4.39 2.96 8.92
C ALA A 37 -4.35 3.41 10.37
N THR A 38 -5.01 2.68 11.25
CA THR A 38 -5.12 2.95 12.69
C THR A 38 -3.81 2.86 13.46
N GLU A 39 -2.81 2.16 12.93
CA GLU A 39 -1.51 2.02 13.57
C GLU A 39 -0.57 3.19 13.21
N LEU A 40 -0.69 3.72 11.98
CA LEU A 40 0.25 4.71 11.43
C LEU A 40 -0.29 6.14 11.41
N PHE A 41 -1.60 6.31 11.22
CA PHE A 41 -2.22 7.61 10.92
C PHE A 41 -3.15 8.07 12.04
N THR A 42 -2.59 8.27 13.23
CA THR A 42 -3.36 8.62 14.44
C THR A 42 -3.65 10.12 14.60
N ARG A 43 -3.05 10.98 13.77
CA ARG A 43 -3.15 12.44 13.89
C ARG A 43 -3.52 13.12 12.57
N GLU A 44 -4.66 13.79 12.55
CA GLU A 44 -5.14 14.56 11.40
C GLU A 44 -4.21 15.71 10.99
N ASP A 45 -3.43 16.28 11.91
CA ASP A 45 -2.54 17.41 11.62
C ASP A 45 -1.20 17.01 10.97
N LYS A 46 -0.97 15.70 10.76
CA LYS A 46 0.28 15.15 10.24
C LYS A 46 0.19 14.60 8.82
N VAL A 47 -0.86 14.93 8.07
CA VAL A 47 -1.09 14.44 6.70
C VAL A 47 0.16 14.54 5.83
N LYS A 48 0.86 15.68 5.83
CA LYS A 48 2.06 15.89 5.01
C LYS A 48 3.21 14.95 5.43
N ASP A 49 3.47 14.82 6.72
CA ASP A 49 4.52 13.92 7.24
C ASP A 49 4.23 12.47 6.84
N TYR A 50 2.95 12.07 6.87
CA TYR A 50 2.51 10.73 6.46
C TYR A 50 2.67 10.51 4.96
N GLN A 51 2.33 11.50 4.14
CA GLN A 51 2.56 11.44 2.70
C GLN A 51 4.07 11.27 2.40
N ASP A 52 4.92 12.07 3.02
CA ASP A 52 6.38 12.01 2.79
C ASP A 52 6.93 10.64 3.22
N GLN A 53 6.52 10.10 4.37
CA GLN A 53 6.93 8.77 4.83
C GLN A 53 6.48 7.65 3.89
N ILE A 54 5.21 7.65 3.46
CA ILE A 54 4.70 6.63 2.52
C ILE A 54 5.47 6.72 1.20
N ARG A 55 5.69 7.93 0.68
CA ARG A 55 6.41 8.15 -0.57
C ARG A 55 7.81 7.56 -0.51
N ASP A 56 8.59 7.94 0.50
CA ASP A 56 9.99 7.52 0.63
C ASP A 56 10.10 6.03 0.86
N TRP A 57 9.17 5.47 1.65
CA TRP A 57 9.13 4.04 1.92
C TRP A 57 8.76 3.21 0.67
N ILE A 58 7.76 3.63 -0.13
CA ILE A 58 7.43 2.98 -1.40
C ILE A 58 8.62 3.05 -2.35
N LYS A 59 9.18 4.26 -2.55
CA LYS A 59 10.33 4.45 -3.43
C LYS A 59 11.51 3.57 -3.03
N GLY A 60 11.90 3.59 -1.75
CA GLY A 60 13.01 2.79 -1.24
C GLY A 60 12.82 1.29 -1.48
N ASN A 61 11.62 0.76 -1.28
CA ASN A 61 11.33 -0.65 -1.55
C ASN A 61 11.34 -0.99 -3.05
N LEU A 62 10.82 -0.11 -3.90
CA LEU A 62 10.79 -0.34 -5.35
C LEU A 62 12.19 -0.32 -5.98
N THR A 63 13.13 0.46 -5.41
CA THR A 63 14.54 0.41 -5.80
C THR A 63 15.19 -0.94 -5.50
N LEU A 64 14.73 -1.67 -4.47
CA LEU A 64 15.28 -2.99 -4.10
C LEU A 64 14.71 -4.13 -4.97
N CYS A 65 13.42 -4.07 -5.27
CA CYS A 65 12.71 -5.06 -6.07
C CYS A 65 11.44 -4.42 -6.65
N PRO A 66 11.14 -4.56 -7.95
CA PRO A 66 9.94 -3.96 -8.54
C PRO A 66 8.66 -4.76 -8.23
N TYR A 67 8.76 -6.02 -7.78
CA TYR A 67 7.62 -6.89 -7.46
C TYR A 67 7.23 -6.78 -5.98
N GLN A 68 6.94 -5.56 -5.52
CA GLN A 68 6.44 -5.29 -4.17
C GLN A 68 4.92 -5.44 -4.11
N LEU A 69 4.40 -5.87 -2.97
CA LEU A 69 2.98 -5.87 -2.66
C LEU A 69 2.73 -4.98 -1.44
N PHE A 70 2.02 -3.88 -1.66
CA PHE A 70 1.63 -2.92 -0.64
C PHE A 70 0.14 -3.06 -0.33
N ILE A 71 -0.18 -3.36 0.93
CA ILE A 71 -1.55 -3.56 1.41
C ILE A 71 -1.84 -2.49 2.44
N LEU A 72 -2.81 -1.62 2.14
CA LEU A 72 -3.27 -0.57 3.03
C LEU A 72 -4.67 -0.95 3.48
N ASP A 73 -4.80 -1.21 4.78
CA ASP A 73 -5.99 -1.71 5.44
C ASP A 73 -6.65 -0.63 6.30
N GLU A 74 -7.96 -0.70 6.43
CA GLU A 74 -8.81 0.32 7.06
C GLU A 74 -8.60 1.73 6.46
N VAL A 75 -8.49 1.83 5.13
CA VAL A 75 -8.16 3.10 4.45
C VAL A 75 -9.20 4.20 4.71
N GLU A 76 -10.43 3.84 5.08
CA GLU A 76 -11.50 4.73 5.50
C GLU A 76 -11.21 5.47 6.82
N LYS A 77 -10.23 5.00 7.60
CA LYS A 77 -9.77 5.63 8.84
C LYS A 77 -8.53 6.50 8.64
N MET A 78 -8.03 6.65 7.41
CA MET A 78 -6.91 7.55 7.13
C MET A 78 -7.39 9.00 7.10
N PRO A 79 -6.58 9.94 7.62
CA PRO A 79 -6.78 11.36 7.40
C PRO A 79 -6.93 11.69 5.91
N GLU A 80 -7.84 12.61 5.60
CA GLU A 80 -8.11 13.01 4.23
C GLU A 80 -6.83 13.51 3.53
N GLY A 81 -6.64 13.10 2.27
CA GLY A 81 -5.48 13.46 1.46
C GLY A 81 -4.26 12.55 1.66
N VAL A 82 -4.17 11.72 2.70
CA VAL A 82 -3.00 10.81 2.88
C VAL A 82 -2.81 9.89 1.68
N LEU A 83 -3.91 9.32 1.16
CA LEU A 83 -3.88 8.42 0.00
C LEU A 83 -3.48 9.11 -1.32
N ASP A 84 -3.52 10.43 -1.41
CA ASP A 84 -3.18 11.16 -2.65
C ASP A 84 -1.72 10.95 -3.06
N VAL A 85 -0.85 10.63 -2.09
CA VAL A 85 0.55 10.29 -2.38
C VAL A 85 0.70 9.06 -3.27
N LEU A 86 -0.29 8.17 -3.28
CA LEU A 86 -0.26 6.94 -4.07
C LEU A 86 -0.58 7.17 -5.55
N LYS A 87 -1.30 8.24 -5.89
CA LYS A 87 -1.75 8.56 -7.26
C LYS A 87 -0.63 8.39 -8.30
N PRO A 88 0.54 9.04 -8.17
CA PRO A 88 1.58 8.91 -9.19
C PRO A 88 2.15 7.48 -9.31
N PHE A 89 2.07 6.66 -8.25
CA PHE A 89 2.54 5.27 -8.29
C PHE A 89 1.55 4.37 -9.02
N VAL A 90 0.25 4.59 -8.81
CA VAL A 90 -0.83 3.83 -9.43
C VAL A 90 -1.05 4.24 -10.88
N ASP A 91 -0.89 5.53 -11.19
CA ASP A 91 -1.06 6.08 -12.54
C ASP A 91 0.22 5.93 -13.40
N PHE A 92 1.32 5.46 -12.81
CA PHE A 92 2.62 5.29 -13.46
C PHE A 92 3.19 6.58 -14.05
N THR A 93 2.92 7.71 -13.40
CA THR A 93 3.31 9.05 -13.87
C THR A 93 4.63 9.54 -13.26
N PHE A 94 5.38 8.67 -12.59
CA PHE A 94 6.69 9.04 -12.04
C PHE A 94 7.72 9.27 -13.15
N PRO A 95 8.44 10.40 -13.10
CA PRO A 95 9.44 10.76 -14.11
C PRO A 95 10.82 10.10 -13.94
N GLU A 96 11.03 9.32 -12.86
CA GLU A 96 12.32 8.70 -12.55
C GLU A 96 12.51 7.43 -13.40
N GLU A 97 13.38 7.50 -14.42
CA GLU A 97 13.55 6.46 -15.45
C GLU A 97 14.09 5.11 -14.93
N ASP A 98 14.76 5.10 -13.78
CA ASP A 98 15.53 3.93 -13.31
C ASP A 98 14.75 2.95 -12.43
N VAL A 99 13.48 3.23 -12.10
CA VAL A 99 12.67 2.38 -11.22
C VAL A 99 11.41 1.91 -11.93
N GLU A 100 11.19 0.59 -11.95
CA GLU A 100 10.01 -0.01 -12.62
C GLU A 100 8.80 -0.06 -11.67
N TYR A 101 8.07 1.06 -11.59
CA TYR A 101 6.91 1.22 -10.72
C TYR A 101 5.67 0.39 -11.13
N ARG A 102 5.60 -0.08 -12.39
CA ARG A 102 4.42 -0.76 -12.96
C ARG A 102 4.19 -2.18 -12.46
N LYS A 103 5.21 -2.79 -11.85
CA LYS A 103 5.17 -4.19 -11.42
C LYS A 103 4.69 -4.39 -9.99
N ALA A 104 4.62 -3.31 -9.23
CA ALA A 104 4.16 -3.36 -7.86
C ALA A 104 2.63 -3.44 -7.80
N ILE A 105 2.14 -4.15 -6.80
CA ILE A 105 0.71 -4.32 -6.56
C ILE A 105 0.33 -3.50 -5.34
N TYR A 106 -0.70 -2.68 -5.48
CA TYR A 106 -1.32 -1.93 -4.39
C TYR A 106 -2.72 -2.49 -4.12
N ILE A 107 -3.00 -2.89 -2.87
CA ILE A 107 -4.31 -3.35 -2.41
C ILE A 107 -4.80 -2.37 -1.35
N LEU A 108 -5.95 -1.75 -1.59
CA LEU A 108 -6.63 -0.89 -0.63
C LEU A 108 -7.84 -1.64 -0.06
N LEU A 109 -7.98 -1.71 1.27
CA LEU A 109 -9.12 -2.33 1.96
C LEU A 109 -9.89 -1.28 2.74
N GLY A 110 -11.20 -1.19 2.50
CA GLY A 110 -12.13 -0.36 3.30
C GLY A 110 -13.59 -0.70 3.14
#